data_AF-A0A3P7NDP8-F1
#
_entry.id   AF-A0A3P7NDP8-F1
#
_cell.length_a   1.000
_cell.length_b   1.000
_cell.length_c   1.000
_cell.angle_alpha   90.00
_cell.angle_beta   90.00
_cell.angle_gamma   90.00
#
_symmetry.space_group_name_H-M   'P 1'
#
loop_
_entity.id
_entity.type
_entity.pdbx_description
1 polymer ?
#
loop_
_entity_poly.entity_id
_entity_poly.type
_entity_poly.pdbx_seq_one_letter_code
_entity_poly.pdbx_strand_id
1 'polypeptide(L)'
;MQLQDPEGLQEAEESPSITPKKIKIPEVCKVCTSVEAKYTCPRCALKTCSLECCLRHKKEAGCSGKRNLAAFVSRKDYDYFNFLSDYRLLEAVDRDNETREKQLSEVR
;
A
#
# COMPACT_ATOMS: atom_id res chain seq x y z
N MET A 1 1.57 -23.62 -60.78
CA MET A 1 2.87 -22.93 -60.82
C MET A 1 3.41 -22.88 -59.40
N GLN A 2 4.52 -23.57 -59.17
CA GLN A 2 5.38 -23.40 -58.00
C GLN A 2 6.06 -22.03 -58.05
N LEU A 3 6.63 -21.65 -56.89
CA LEU A 3 7.84 -20.85 -56.60
C LEU A 3 7.52 -19.98 -55.37
N GLN A 4 7.78 -20.46 -54.15
CA GLN A 4 9.05 -20.47 -53.39
C GLN A 4 9.28 -19.18 -52.58
N ASP A 5 9.41 -19.35 -51.26
CA ASP A 5 10.03 -18.40 -50.32
C ASP A 5 11.45 -18.04 -50.76
N PRO A 6 11.92 -16.84 -50.37
CA PRO A 6 13.24 -16.79 -49.75
C PRO A 6 13.30 -15.84 -48.53
N GLU A 7 13.93 -16.37 -47.47
CA GLU A 7 14.92 -15.74 -46.59
C GLU A 7 14.71 -14.25 -46.25
N GLY A 8 14.42 -13.89 -45.00
CA GLY A 8 15.41 -13.96 -43.93
C GLY A 8 16.11 -12.61 -43.79
N LEU A 9 15.54 -11.71 -42.99
CA LEU A 9 16.30 -10.63 -42.36
C LEU A 9 16.19 -10.76 -40.85
N GLN A 10 17.26 -11.29 -40.29
CA GLN A 10 17.61 -11.21 -38.89
C GLN A 10 18.09 -9.80 -38.54
N GLU A 11 17.83 -9.45 -37.29
CA GLU A 11 18.64 -8.57 -36.44
C GLU A 11 18.51 -7.05 -36.65
N ALA A 12 17.69 -6.46 -35.78
CA ALA A 12 17.98 -5.15 -35.23
C ALA A 12 17.81 -5.23 -33.71
N GLU A 13 18.94 -5.52 -33.05
CA GLU A 13 19.35 -4.95 -31.76
C GLU A 13 18.34 -5.06 -30.62
N GLU A 14 18.53 -6.12 -29.82
CA GLU A 14 18.16 -6.18 -28.41
C GLU A 14 18.70 -4.94 -27.69
N SER A 15 17.86 -3.93 -27.53
CA SER A 15 18.20 -2.77 -26.70
C SER A 15 18.26 -3.21 -25.24
N PRO A 16 19.40 -3.10 -24.54
CA PRO A 16 19.43 -3.35 -23.11
C PRO A 16 18.67 -2.20 -22.45
N SER A 17 17.40 -2.45 -22.11
CA SER A 17 16.59 -1.58 -21.27
C SER A 17 17.21 -1.51 -19.88
N ILE A 18 18.20 -0.64 -19.71
CA ILE A 18 18.73 -0.21 -18.42
C ILE A 18 17.64 0.69 -17.81
N THR A 19 16.56 0.07 -17.33
CA THR A 19 15.71 0.75 -16.34
C THR A 19 16.61 0.98 -15.13
N PRO A 20 16.74 2.24 -14.64
CA PRO A 20 17.53 2.48 -13.45
C PRO A 20 16.85 1.73 -12.30
N LYS A 21 17.42 0.60 -11.90
CA LYS A 21 17.02 -0.13 -10.70
C LYS A 21 17.18 0.85 -9.55
N LYS A 22 16.08 1.45 -9.08
CA LYS A 22 16.07 2.35 -7.92
C LYS A 22 16.73 1.62 -6.76
N ILE A 23 17.96 2.01 -6.42
CA ILE A 23 18.70 1.48 -5.29
C ILE A 23 17.90 1.88 -4.05
N LYS A 24 17.25 0.90 -3.41
CA LYS A 24 16.52 1.13 -2.17
C LYS A 24 17.54 1.33 -1.06
N ILE A 25 17.78 2.57 -0.67
CA ILE A 25 18.61 2.88 0.49
C ILE A 25 17.82 2.39 1.73
N PRO A 26 18.37 1.48 2.55
CA PRO A 26 17.69 0.98 3.72
C PRO A 26 17.45 2.13 4.70
N GLU A 27 16.18 2.39 5.00
CA GLU A 27 15.83 3.48 5.92
C GLU A 27 15.94 3.00 7.37
N VAL A 28 16.68 3.77 8.17
CA VAL A 28 16.83 3.51 9.61
C VAL A 28 15.57 3.83 10.39
N CYS A 29 15.37 3.13 11.51
CA CYS A 29 14.27 3.38 12.44
C CYS A 29 14.26 4.84 12.90
N LYS A 30 13.14 5.54 12.74
CA LYS A 30 13.02 6.96 13.12
C LYS A 30 12.86 7.19 14.62
N VAL A 31 12.72 6.13 15.42
CA VAL A 31 12.51 6.22 16.87
C VAL A 31 13.78 5.91 17.66
N CYS A 32 14.56 4.90 17.25
CA CYS A 32 15.81 4.52 17.93
C CYS A 32 17.07 4.85 17.11
N THR A 33 16.93 5.15 15.81
CA THR A 33 18.02 5.54 14.89
C THR A 33 19.24 4.62 14.85
N SER A 34 19.11 3.39 15.38
CA SER A 34 20.23 2.46 15.56
C SER A 34 20.24 1.30 14.57
N VAL A 35 19.06 0.88 14.11
CA VAL A 35 18.90 -0.29 13.24
C VAL A 35 17.97 0.06 12.08
N GLU A 36 18.12 -0.66 10.97
CA GLU A 36 17.19 -0.61 9.84
C GLU A 36 15.74 -0.82 10.27
N ALA A 37 14.84 -0.03 9.69
CA ALA A 37 13.42 -0.15 9.94
C ALA A 37 12.82 -1.37 9.23
N LYS A 38 11.94 -2.09 9.93
CA LYS A 38 11.25 -3.30 9.44
C LYS A 38 9.76 -3.08 9.19
N TYR A 39 9.18 -2.08 9.86
CA TYR A 39 7.74 -1.81 9.84
C TYR A 39 7.48 -0.35 9.49
N THR A 40 6.27 -0.08 9.00
CA THR A 40 5.79 1.25 8.63
C THR A 40 4.41 1.47 9.25
N CYS A 41 4.23 2.57 9.98
CA CYS A 41 2.96 2.90 10.59
C CYS A 41 1.90 3.29 9.53
N PRO A 42 0.70 2.68 9.51
CA PRO A 42 -0.30 2.95 8.48
C PRO A 42 -1.00 4.30 8.62
N ARG A 43 -0.83 5.00 9.76
CA ARG A 43 -1.38 6.35 9.98
C ARG A 43 -0.43 7.44 9.50
N CYS A 44 0.82 7.39 9.93
CA CYS A 44 1.79 8.48 9.75
C CYS A 44 3.00 8.10 8.89
N ALA A 45 3.03 6.89 8.33
CA ALA A 45 4.13 6.34 7.54
C ALA A 45 5.50 6.30 8.25
N LEU A 46 5.54 6.49 9.58
CA LEU A 46 6.77 6.44 10.35
C LEU A 46 7.34 5.02 10.36
N LYS A 47 8.64 4.90 10.04
CA LYS A 47 9.34 3.62 9.96
C LYS A 47 9.98 3.22 11.28
N THR A 48 9.76 1.98 11.70
CA THR A 48 10.20 1.44 12.99
C THR A 48 10.87 0.08 12.83
N CYS A 49 11.82 -0.27 13.70
CA CYS A 49 12.52 -1.56 13.65
C CYS A 49 11.87 -2.69 14.46
N SER A 50 11.07 -2.35 15.48
CA SER A 50 10.51 -3.30 16.44
C SER A 50 9.16 -2.84 17.00
N LEU A 51 8.45 -3.74 17.68
CA LEU A 51 7.19 -3.44 18.36
C LEU A 51 7.38 -2.33 19.42
N GLU A 52 8.48 -2.33 20.15
CA GLU A 52 8.79 -1.29 21.14
C GLU A 52 8.83 0.10 20.48
N CYS A 53 9.51 0.23 19.34
CA CYS A 53 9.53 1.48 18.57
C CYS A 53 8.15 1.80 17.98
N CYS A 54 7.35 0.79 17.62
CA CYS A 54 5.96 0.99 17.21
C CYS A 54 5.09 1.57 18.34
N LEU A 55 5.23 1.09 19.56
CA LEU A 55 4.42 1.54 20.69
C LEU A 55 4.89 2.90 21.21
N ARG A 56 6.21 3.10 21.30
CA ARG A 56 6.81 4.35 21.73
C ARG A 56 6.38 5.53 20.87
N HIS A 57 6.47 5.43 19.53
CA HIS A 57 6.01 6.53 18.67
C HIS A 57 4.51 6.78 18.78
N LYS A 58 3.68 5.73 18.97
CA LYS A 58 2.23 5.89 19.16
C LYS A 58 1.93 6.69 20.42
N LYS A 59 2.66 6.43 21.50
CA LYS A 59 2.52 7.14 22.78
C LYS A 59 3.02 8.57 22.69
N GLU A 60 4.24 8.78 22.19
CA GLU A 60 4.89 10.10 22.15
C GLU A 60 4.25 11.05 21.13
N ALA A 61 3.88 10.54 19.95
CA ALA A 61 3.26 11.35 18.89
C ALA A 61 1.72 11.36 18.95
N GLY A 62 1.10 10.72 19.96
CA GLY A 62 -0.36 10.60 20.04
C GLY A 62 -0.98 9.90 18.82
N CYS A 63 -0.26 8.95 18.21
CA CYS A 63 -0.67 8.31 16.96
C CYS A 63 -1.55 7.08 17.24
N SER A 64 -2.76 7.05 16.67
CA SER A 64 -3.70 5.92 16.80
C SER A 64 -3.18 4.63 16.14
N GLY A 65 -2.25 4.75 15.19
CA GLY A 65 -1.77 3.63 14.39
C GLY A 65 -2.82 3.03 13.45
N LYS A 66 -3.96 3.69 13.24
CA LYS A 66 -5.02 3.28 12.31
C LYS A 66 -5.03 4.22 11.10
N ARG A 67 -5.01 3.68 9.88
CA ARG A 67 -5.12 4.46 8.64
C ARG A 67 -6.40 5.32 8.68
N ASN A 68 -6.31 6.57 8.21
CA ASN A 68 -7.52 7.37 7.99
C ASN A 68 -8.20 6.89 6.71
N LEU A 69 -9.33 6.19 6.84
CA LEU A 69 -10.04 5.63 5.68
C LEU A 69 -10.80 6.71 4.89
N ALA A 70 -11.33 7.72 5.57
CA ALA A 70 -12.09 8.82 4.98
C ALA A 70 -11.26 10.11 4.85
N ALA A 71 -9.97 9.98 4.55
CA ALA A 71 -9.13 11.15 4.31
C ALA A 71 -9.58 11.86 3.03
N PHE A 72 -9.70 13.18 3.08
CA PHE A 72 -10.06 13.96 1.89
C PHE A 72 -8.97 13.84 0.82
N VAL A 73 -9.40 13.54 -0.40
CA VAL A 73 -8.56 13.53 -1.60
C VAL A 73 -9.18 14.50 -2.60
N SER A 74 -8.36 15.39 -3.15
CA SER A 74 -8.84 16.36 -4.14
C SER A 74 -9.36 15.62 -5.38
N ARG A 75 -10.32 16.21 -6.11
CA ARG A 75 -10.86 15.60 -7.33
C ARG A 75 -9.79 15.32 -8.39
N LYS A 76 -8.70 16.10 -8.41
CA LYS A 76 -7.60 15.93 -9.36
C LYS A 76 -6.71 14.72 -9.00
N ASP A 77 -6.58 14.41 -7.72
CA ASP A 77 -5.71 13.36 -7.20
C ASP A 77 -6.49 12.06 -6.89
N TYR A 78 -7.80 12.05 -7.14
CA TYR A 78 -8.68 10.92 -6.86
C TYR A 78 -8.45 9.82 -7.90
N ASP A 79 -7.54 8.91 -7.56
CA ASP A 79 -7.19 7.76 -8.38
C ASP A 79 -8.10 6.53 -8.14
N TYR A 80 -7.86 5.48 -8.92
CA TYR A 80 -8.55 4.20 -8.79
C TYR A 80 -8.35 3.54 -7.42
N PHE A 81 -7.20 3.74 -6.77
CA PHE A 81 -6.94 3.15 -5.45
C PHE A 81 -7.73 3.85 -4.35
N ASN A 82 -7.94 5.16 -4.45
CA ASN A 82 -8.81 5.92 -3.56
C ASN A 82 -10.26 5.45 -3.72
N PHE A 83 -10.74 5.29 -4.97
CA PHE A 83 -12.05 4.69 -5.24
C PHE A 83 -12.23 3.32 -4.60
N LEU A 84 -11.26 2.41 -4.78
CA LEU A 84 -11.31 1.09 -4.15
C LEU A 84 -11.28 1.17 -2.62
N SER A 85 -10.52 2.10 -2.06
CA SER A 85 -10.47 2.32 -0.61
C SER A 85 -11.84 2.72 -0.07
N ASP A 86 -12.53 3.64 -0.74
CA ASP A 86 -13.85 4.13 -0.36
C ASP A 86 -14.91 3.03 -0.53
N TYR A 87 -14.87 2.30 -1.64
CA TYR A 87 -15.76 1.17 -1.87
C TYR A 87 -15.63 0.10 -0.78
N ARG A 88 -14.40 -0.30 -0.42
CA ARG A 88 -14.13 -1.26 0.65
C ARG A 88 -14.56 -0.76 2.03
N LEU A 89 -14.49 0.56 2.26
CA LEU A 89 -15.01 1.16 3.49
C LEU A 89 -16.52 0.95 3.59
N LEU A 90 -17.27 1.21 2.51
CA LEU A 90 -18.73 1.00 2.48
C LEU A 90 -19.10 -0.46 2.72
N GLU A 91 -18.45 -1.41 2.05
CA GLU A 91 -18.70 -2.84 2.28
C GLU A 91 -18.37 -3.27 3.72
N ALA A 92 -17.35 -2.69 4.35
CA ALA A 92 -17.04 -2.99 5.74
C ALA A 92 -18.13 -2.48 6.69
N VAL A 93 -18.64 -1.27 6.45
CA VAL A 93 -19.76 -0.71 7.21
C VAL A 93 -21.01 -1.57 7.06
N ASP A 94 -21.30 -2.06 5.87
CA ASP A 94 -22.46 -2.92 5.63
C ASP A 94 -22.35 -4.23 6.40
N ARG A 95 -21.18 -4.91 6.37
CA ARG A 95 -20.94 -6.12 7.18
C ARG A 95 -21.05 -5.88 8.68
N ASP A 96 -20.54 -4.74 9.16
CA ASP A 96 -20.62 -4.36 10.57
C ASP A 96 -22.09 -4.12 10.99
N ASN A 97 -22.89 -3.50 10.11
CA ASN A 97 -24.31 -3.29 10.32
C ASN A 97 -25.08 -4.62 10.40
N GLU A 98 -24.86 -5.54 9.46
CA GLU A 98 -25.48 -6.87 9.49
C GLU A 98 -25.15 -7.63 10.78
N THR A 99 -23.90 -7.56 11.21
CA THR A 99 -23.45 -8.21 12.46
C THR A 99 -24.16 -7.60 13.67
N ARG A 100 -24.28 -6.27 13.72
CA ARG A 100 -25.00 -5.58 14.78
C ARG A 100 -26.49 -5.93 14.80
N GLU A 101 -27.13 -6.03 13.64
CA GLU A 101 -28.55 -6.41 13.54
C GLU A 101 -28.79 -7.82 14.10
N LYS A 102 -27.91 -8.77 13.78
CA LYS A 102 -27.97 -10.13 14.34
C LYS A 102 -27.83 -10.11 15.86
N GLN A 103 -26.83 -9.39 16.39
CA GLN A 103 -26.64 -9.25 17.84
C GLN A 103 -27.87 -8.65 18.54
N LEU A 104 -28.49 -7.62 17.94
CA LEU A 104 -29.72 -7.03 18.49
C LEU A 104 -30.90 -8.00 18.45
N SER A 105 -31.00 -8.85 17.42
CA SER A 105 -32.03 -9.87 17.33
C SER A 105 -31.85 -11.01 18.35
N GLU A 106 -30.60 -11.32 18.73
CA GLU A 106 -30.28 -12.35 19.73
C GLU A 106 -30.51 -11.90 21.17
N VAL A 107 -30.41 -10.58 21.43
CA VAL A 107 -30.67 -9.98 22.75
C VAL A 107 -32.16 -9.71 22.97
N ARG A 108 -32.97 -9.73 21.90
CA ARG A 108 -34.42 -9.49 21.93
C ARG A 108 -35.20 -10.77 22.21
#